data_AF-A0A7K1SHD1-F1
#
_entry.id   AF-A0A7K1SHD1-F1
#
_cell.length_a   1.000
_cell.length_b   1.000
_cell.length_c   1.000
_cell.angle_alpha   90.00
_cell.angle_beta   90.00
_cell.angle_gamma   90.00
#
_symmetry.space_group_name_H-M   'P 1'
#
loop_
_entity.id
_entity.type
_entity.pdbx_description
1 polymer ?
#
loop_
_entity_poly.entity_id
_entity_poly.type
_entity_poly.pdbx_seq_one_letter_code
_entity_poly.pdbx_strand_id
1 'polypeptide(L)'
;MLTPEESADLLDSTMDVLESEVTTAIPQSGLDIIDQWLVQLRQTENAKEITNTLEQVKTQLESNQINTQELIQLFDTLATQTIEFSTHVGSEGDMAVRLEAISSALQSLAGQLGR
;
A
#
# COMPACT_ATOMS: atom_id res chain seq x y z
N MET A 1 7.02 16.60 5.51
CA MET A 1 5.57 16.34 5.52
C MET A 1 5.02 16.74 4.17
N LEU A 2 4.32 15.81 3.52
CA LEU A 2 3.53 16.07 2.32
C LEU A 2 2.42 17.10 2.62
N THR A 3 2.04 17.89 1.63
CA THR A 3 0.83 18.73 1.73
C THR A 3 -0.45 17.87 1.62
N PRO A 4 -1.63 18.36 2.05
CA PRO A 4 -2.90 17.65 1.86
C PRO A 4 -3.19 17.29 0.40
N GLU A 5 -2.76 18.15 -0.54
CA GLU A 5 -2.90 17.92 -1.99
C GLU A 5 -2.02 16.76 -2.43
N GLU A 6 -0.72 16.79 -2.10
CA GLU A 6 0.21 15.72 -2.47
C GLU A 6 -0.12 14.37 -1.83
N SER A 7 -0.76 14.37 -0.65
CA SER A 7 -1.24 13.13 -0.04
C SER A 7 -2.49 12.59 -0.73
N ALA A 8 -3.36 13.44 -1.26
CA ALA A 8 -4.47 13.01 -2.13
C ALA A 8 -3.94 12.44 -3.46
N ASP A 9 -3.00 13.12 -4.12
CA ASP A 9 -2.36 12.63 -5.36
C ASP A 9 -1.67 11.26 -5.17
N LEU A 10 -0.99 11.07 -4.03
CA LEU A 10 -0.36 9.79 -3.71
C LEU A 10 -1.41 8.68 -3.52
N LEU A 11 -2.53 8.96 -2.86
CA LEU A 11 -3.63 8.01 -2.70
C LEU A 11 -4.26 7.64 -4.05
N ASP A 12 -4.54 8.62 -4.91
CA ASP A 12 -5.08 8.38 -6.26
C ASP A 12 -4.10 7.54 -7.10
N SER A 13 -2.82 7.89 -7.10
CA SER A 13 -1.79 7.13 -7.82
C SER A 13 -1.63 5.70 -7.30
N THR A 14 -1.81 5.50 -5.99
CA THR A 14 -1.79 4.18 -5.37
C THR A 14 -2.96 3.34 -5.87
N MET A 15 -4.15 3.94 -5.96
CA MET A 15 -5.33 3.25 -6.47
C MET A 15 -5.15 2.84 -7.93
N ASP A 16 -4.65 3.74 -8.79
CA ASP A 16 -4.39 3.46 -10.21
C ASP A 16 -3.43 2.27 -10.40
N VAL A 17 -2.40 2.17 -9.56
CA VAL A 17 -1.46 1.04 -9.57
C VAL A 17 -2.12 -0.27 -9.11
N LEU A 18 -2.99 -0.22 -8.09
CA LEU A 18 -3.68 -1.40 -7.57
C LEU A 18 -4.81 -1.90 -8.49
N GLU A 19 -5.45 -0.99 -9.22
CA GLU A 19 -6.49 -1.29 -10.20
C GLU A 19 -5.92 -1.67 -11.57
N SER A 20 -4.68 -1.26 -11.87
CA SER A 20 -3.97 -1.71 -13.06
C SER A 20 -3.83 -3.23 -13.06
N GLU A 21 -4.06 -3.85 -14.23
CA GLU A 21 -3.90 -5.28 -14.38
C GLU A 21 -2.50 -5.70 -13.92
N VAL A 22 -2.46 -6.64 -12.98
CA VAL A 22 -1.25 -7.26 -12.48
C VAL A 22 -0.71 -8.18 -13.57
N THR A 23 -0.14 -7.57 -14.59
CA THR A 23 0.64 -8.33 -15.57
C THR A 23 1.83 -8.95 -14.84
N THR A 24 2.35 -10.08 -15.32
CA THR A 24 3.37 -10.91 -14.66
C THR A 24 4.68 -10.20 -14.29
N ALA A 25 4.83 -8.93 -14.63
CA ALA A 25 5.85 -8.03 -14.11
C ALA A 25 5.16 -6.96 -13.28
N ILE A 26 5.46 -6.91 -11.98
CA ILE A 26 4.95 -5.84 -11.12
C ILE A 26 5.55 -4.54 -11.66
N PRO A 27 4.72 -3.61 -12.16
CA PRO A 27 5.21 -2.46 -12.89
C PRO A 27 6.10 -1.62 -11.97
N GLN A 28 7.16 -1.02 -12.53
CA GLN A 28 8.06 -0.11 -11.82
C GLN A 28 7.28 0.94 -11.01
N SER A 29 6.12 1.36 -11.52
CA SER A 29 5.15 2.23 -10.85
C SER A 29 4.77 1.77 -9.44
N GLY A 30 4.68 0.47 -9.18
CA GLY A 30 4.38 -0.06 -7.84
C GLY A 30 5.54 0.11 -6.85
N LEU A 31 6.78 -0.04 -7.29
CA LEU A 31 7.96 0.20 -6.46
C LEU A 31 8.09 1.69 -6.11
N ASP A 32 7.90 2.58 -7.09
CA ASP A 32 7.90 4.03 -6.88
C ASP A 32 6.82 4.47 -5.86
N ILE A 33 5.60 3.94 -5.96
CA ILE A 33 4.52 4.22 -4.99
C ILE A 33 4.91 3.77 -3.58
N ILE A 34 5.50 2.57 -3.44
CA ILE A 34 5.94 2.07 -2.14
C ILE A 34 7.01 2.99 -1.54
N ASP A 35 8.00 3.43 -2.33
CA ASP A 35 9.02 4.36 -1.87
C ASP A 35 8.43 5.69 -1.38
N GLN A 36 7.44 6.25 -2.09
CA GLN A 36 6.77 7.48 -1.68
C GLN A 36 6.02 7.32 -0.34
N TRP A 37 5.30 6.21 -0.16
CA TRP A 37 4.64 5.90 1.12
C TRP A 37 5.64 5.71 2.25
N LEU A 38 6.75 5.02 2.01
CA LEU A 38 7.80 4.85 3.02
C LEU A 38 8.36 6.20 3.49
N VAL A 39 8.60 7.14 2.57
CA VAL A 39 9.07 8.49 2.94
C VAL A 39 8.07 9.21 3.83
N GLN A 40 6.76 9.07 3.57
CA GLN A 40 5.73 9.72 4.38
C GLN A 40 5.50 9.07 5.73
N LEU A 41 5.30 7.75 5.72
CA LEU A 41 4.95 7.01 6.93
C LEU A 41 6.10 7.02 7.94
N ARG A 42 7.35 7.13 7.49
CA ARG A 42 8.51 7.35 8.39
C ARG A 42 8.45 8.65 9.17
N GLN A 43 7.69 9.64 8.71
CA GLN A 43 7.50 10.93 9.39
C GLN A 43 6.30 10.91 10.34
N THR A 44 5.48 9.85 10.31
CA THR A 44 4.25 9.73 11.09
C THR A 44 4.47 8.84 12.32
N GLU A 45 4.31 9.43 13.50
CA GLU A 45 4.21 8.66 14.73
C GLU A 45 3.00 7.73 14.62
N ASN A 46 3.19 6.42 14.85
CA ASN A 46 2.23 5.31 14.67
C ASN A 46 2.13 4.63 13.30
N ALA A 47 2.97 4.99 12.32
CA ALA A 47 2.98 4.30 11.01
C ALA A 47 4.11 3.25 10.85
N LYS A 48 4.80 2.92 11.94
CA LYS A 48 5.98 2.02 11.91
C LYS A 48 5.64 0.62 11.39
N GLU A 49 4.49 0.08 11.76
CA GLU A 49 4.06 -1.25 11.33
C GLU A 49 3.81 -1.30 9.82
N ILE A 50 3.07 -0.33 9.28
CA ILE A 50 2.86 -0.20 7.83
C ILE A 50 4.20 -0.05 7.11
N THR A 51 5.08 0.81 7.62
CA THR A 51 6.39 1.06 7.01
C THR A 51 7.20 -0.24 6.91
N ASN A 52 7.25 -1.05 7.98
CA ASN A 52 7.96 -2.33 7.97
C ASN A 52 7.37 -3.32 6.96
N THR A 53 6.05 -3.38 6.83
CA THR A 53 5.39 -4.29 5.88
C THR A 53 5.63 -3.83 4.44
N LEU A 54 5.59 -2.52 4.18
CA LEU A 54 5.92 -1.94 2.88
C LEU A 54 7.37 -2.23 2.46
N GLU A 55 8.33 -2.17 3.40
CA GLU A 55 9.72 -2.55 3.13
C GLU A 55 9.87 -4.03 2.76
N GLN A 56 9.08 -4.91 3.40
CA GLN A 56 9.06 -6.33 3.07
C GLN A 56 8.43 -6.58 1.69
N VAL A 57 7.32 -5.90 1.36
CA VAL A 57 6.73 -5.96 0.02
C VAL A 57 7.76 -5.51 -1.00
N LYS A 58 8.37 -4.33 -0.81
CA LYS A 58 9.41 -3.81 -1.71
C LYS A 58 10.52 -4.84 -1.95
N THR A 59 11.06 -5.40 -0.87
CA THR A 59 12.11 -6.42 -0.93
C THR A 59 11.67 -7.66 -1.73
N GLN A 60 10.43 -8.09 -1.52
CA GLN A 60 9.86 -9.25 -2.21
C GLN A 60 9.64 -8.99 -3.70
N LEU A 61 9.27 -7.76 -4.06
CA LEU A 61 9.09 -7.28 -5.44
C LEU A 61 10.41 -7.09 -6.18
N GLU A 62 11.44 -6.60 -5.49
CA GLU A 62 12.80 -6.43 -6.04
C GLU A 62 13.55 -7.77 -6.16
N SER A 63 13.06 -8.82 -5.50
CA SER A 63 13.66 -10.15 -5.57
C SER A 63 13.53 -10.77 -6.97
N ASN A 64 14.62 -11.38 -7.45
CA ASN A 64 14.62 -12.18 -8.68
C ASN A 64 13.69 -13.41 -8.62
N GLN A 65 13.26 -13.81 -7.43
CA GLN A 65 12.29 -14.89 -7.21
C GLN A 65 11.20 -14.39 -6.28
N ILE A 66 10.10 -13.93 -6.86
CA ILE A 66 8.93 -13.48 -6.12
C ILE A 66 8.27 -14.69 -5.47
N ASN A 67 8.18 -14.70 -4.15
CA ASN A 67 7.40 -15.66 -3.39
C ASN A 67 5.96 -15.17 -3.32
N THR A 68 5.13 -15.63 -4.24
CA THR A 68 3.73 -15.20 -4.35
C THR A 68 2.94 -15.45 -3.06
N GLN A 69 3.19 -16.54 -2.33
CA GLN A 69 2.49 -16.83 -1.07
C GLN A 69 2.82 -15.81 0.03
N GLU A 70 4.09 -15.47 0.15
CA GLU A 70 4.55 -14.45 1.08
C GLU A 70 4.05 -13.06 0.67
N LEU A 71 4.06 -12.75 -0.62
CA LEU A 71 3.54 -11.49 -1.14
C LEU A 71 2.03 -11.33 -0.87
N ILE A 72 1.24 -12.39 -1.02
CA ILE A 72 -0.19 -12.40 -0.63
C ILE A 72 -0.35 -12.07 0.85
N GLN A 73 0.42 -12.73 1.73
CA GLN A 73 0.36 -12.47 3.18
C GLN A 73 0.75 -11.03 3.53
N LEU A 74 1.75 -10.49 2.84
CA LEU A 74 2.17 -9.11 3.03
C LEU A 74 1.09 -8.12 2.57
N PHE A 75 0.39 -8.38 1.46
CA PHE A 75 -0.72 -7.54 1.01
C PHE A 75 -1.94 -7.60 1.95
N ASP A 76 -2.30 -8.78 2.47
CA ASP A 76 -3.34 -8.92 3.50
C ASP A 76 -2.98 -8.16 4.79
N THR A 77 -1.70 -8.23 5.19
CA THR A 77 -1.18 -7.52 6.35
C THR A 77 -1.24 -6.00 6.13
N LEU A 78 -0.81 -5.52 4.96
CA LEU A 78 -0.90 -4.09 4.60
C LEU A 78 -2.35 -3.60 4.59
N ALA A 79 -3.28 -4.37 4.04
CA ALA A 79 -4.68 -4.01 4.03
C ALA A 79 -5.21 -3.79 5.46
N THR A 80 -4.90 -4.72 6.36
CA THR A 80 -5.30 -4.64 7.78
C THR A 80 -4.71 -3.40 8.44
N GLN A 81 -3.40 -3.21 8.32
CA GLN A 81 -2.70 -2.08 8.92
C GLN A 81 -3.16 -0.73 8.34
N THR A 82 -3.52 -0.68 7.06
CA THR A 82 -4.04 0.52 6.39
C THR A 82 -5.41 0.92 6.95
N ILE A 83 -6.29 -0.05 7.21
CA ILE A 83 -7.57 0.20 7.91
C ILE A 83 -7.32 0.68 9.32
N GLU A 84 -6.43 0.02 10.08
CA GLU A 84 -6.13 0.46 11.45
C GLU A 84 -5.60 1.89 11.45
N PHE A 85 -4.68 2.21 10.53
CA PHE A 85 -4.17 3.55 10.37
C PHE A 85 -5.26 4.56 9.99
N SER A 86 -6.21 4.21 9.12
CA SER A 86 -7.34 5.10 8.77
C SER A 86 -8.14 5.52 10.01
N THR A 87 -8.31 4.62 10.98
CA THR A 87 -8.97 4.94 12.26
C THR A 87 -8.17 5.93 13.11
N HIS A 88 -6.85 5.94 12.98
CA HIS A 88 -5.94 6.85 13.71
C HIS A 88 -5.85 8.25 13.10
N VAL A 89 -5.98 8.39 11.77
CA VAL A 89 -5.93 9.71 11.09
C VAL A 89 -7.20 10.54 11.34
N GLY A 90 -8.23 9.94 11.94
CA GLY A 90 -9.50 10.57 12.27
C GLY A 90 -10.60 10.22 11.27
N SER A 91 -11.75 9.76 11.77
CA SER A 91 -12.89 9.31 10.95
C SER A 91 -13.62 10.44 10.19
N GLU A 92 -13.20 11.69 10.36
CA GLU A 92 -13.82 12.87 9.76
C GLU A 92 -13.00 13.35 8.56
N GLY A 93 -13.15 12.70 7.41
CA GLY A 93 -12.57 13.20 6.17
C GLY A 93 -12.51 12.23 5.00
N ASP A 94 -12.26 12.80 3.82
CA ASP A 94 -12.06 12.09 2.54
C ASP A 94 -10.88 11.08 2.61
N MET A 95 -9.90 11.35 3.48
CA MET A 95 -8.70 10.54 3.64
C MET A 95 -8.97 9.16 4.25
N ALA A 96 -9.87 9.04 5.24
CA ALA A 96 -10.21 7.75 5.84
C ALA A 96 -10.87 6.82 4.80
N VAL A 97 -11.82 7.36 4.02
CA VAL A 97 -12.51 6.64 2.95
C VAL A 97 -11.53 6.16 1.87
N ARG A 98 -10.58 7.00 1.47
CA ARG A 98 -9.53 6.62 0.50
C ARG A 98 -8.63 5.51 1.03
N LEU A 99 -8.22 5.56 2.29
CA LEU A 99 -7.41 4.52 2.92
C LEU A 99 -8.17 3.20 3.03
N GLU A 100 -9.45 3.23 3.37
CA GLU A 100 -10.33 2.05 3.35
C GLU A 100 -10.43 1.44 1.95
N ALA A 101 -10.56 2.29 0.93
CA ALA A 101 -10.62 1.85 -0.46
C ALA A 101 -9.29 1.18 -0.90
N ILE A 102 -8.14 1.75 -0.53
CA ILE A 102 -6.83 1.14 -0.77
C ILE A 102 -6.70 -0.20 -0.06
N SER A 103 -7.16 -0.31 1.18
CA SER A 103 -7.16 -1.58 1.91
C SER A 103 -7.97 -2.66 1.17
N SER A 104 -9.16 -2.31 0.68
CA SER A 104 -9.98 -3.23 -0.10
C SER A 104 -9.29 -3.64 -1.42
N ALA A 105 -8.63 -2.69 -2.10
CA ALA A 105 -7.87 -2.96 -3.31
C ALA A 105 -6.68 -3.90 -3.05
N LEU A 106 -5.96 -3.73 -1.94
CA LEU A 106 -4.87 -4.63 -1.52
C LEU A 106 -5.37 -6.06 -1.26
N GLN A 107 -6.52 -6.23 -0.60
CA GLN A 107 -7.14 -7.55 -0.40
C GLN A 107 -7.57 -8.18 -1.73
N SER A 108 -8.13 -7.37 -2.64
CA SER A 108 -8.49 -7.83 -3.97
C SER A 108 -7.27 -8.31 -4.74
N LEU A 109 -6.16 -7.57 -4.67
CA LEU A 109 -4.88 -7.92 -5.27
C LEU A 109 -4.34 -9.24 -4.69
N ALA A 110 -4.33 -9.39 -3.36
CA ALA A 110 -3.95 -10.63 -2.69
C ALA A 110 -4.79 -11.82 -3.16
N GLY A 111 -6.11 -11.64 -3.26
CA GLY A 111 -7.04 -12.65 -3.75
C GLY A 111 -6.87 -13.00 -5.23
N GLN A 112 -6.42 -12.05 -6.06
CA GLN A 112 -6.09 -12.29 -7.47
C GLN A 112 -4.80 -13.08 -7.63
N LEU A 113 -3.76 -12.76 -6.84
CA LEU A 113 -2.48 -13.47 -6.84
C LEU A 113 -2.58 -14.91 -6.31
N GLY A 114 -3.55 -15.17 -5.44
CA GLY A 114 -3.79 -16.50 -4.87
C GLY A 114 -4.66 -17.44 -5.72
N ARG A 115 -5.13 -16.98 -6.89
CA ARG A 115 -6.00 -17.77 -7.79
C ARG A 115 -5.25 -18.54 -8.87
#